data_AF-X0SBU9-F1
#
_entry.id   AF-X0SBU9-F1
#
_cell.length_a   1.000
_cell.length_b   1.000
_cell.length_c   1.000
_cell.angle_alpha   90.00
_cell.angle_beta   90.00
_cell.angle_gamma   90.00
#
_symmetry.space_group_name_H-M   'P 1'
#
loop_
_entity.id
_entity.type
_entity.pdbx_description
1 polymer ?
#
loop_
_entity_poly.entity_id
_entity_poly.type
_entity_poly.pdbx_seq_one_letter_code
_entity_poly.pdbx_strand_id
1 'polypeptide(L)'
;MQESSPEPVPSQLIGDLNESIAEGARFAGKLDTLPGYLKFAPQRIAYVCVVYAVMWIVVFAAHNLVHRAPEDTFSFVAVFITALFAAVVMFILTRTRIGTGLLLDLGLIFEVVGAFLISYIEVLSIQIPDTRIVGISNVCILVAAFPFFVPATFGKSMLASIAAASMGPLAFVIHAAKGTPLPPDWQIISLYAPNYLAAGISFFPIFLLNKDRGDLQQARRMGSYQLVEHVSHGGMGEVWKARHEMLARSAMIKMIKPGRAGDNTTGGSTQALKRFHREARATAALESPHTVNLFDFGTTSAGTFYYVMEMLSGVDLETLVDRFGPVPAGRAVHLLRQVCWSLSEAHSSGLIHRDIKPANIFTCRLGLQYDFVKVLDFGLVKHTYLGEGESKLTA
;
A
#
# COMPACT_ATOMS: atom_id res chain seq x y z
N MET A 1 56.79 -12.30 -25.24
CA MET A 1 55.40 -11.84 -25.09
C MET A 1 55.28 -11.24 -23.71
N GLN A 2 55.28 -9.92 -23.59
CA GLN A 2 55.06 -9.22 -22.32
C GLN A 2 53.56 -8.94 -22.23
N GLU A 3 52.89 -9.56 -21.26
CA GLU A 3 51.49 -9.27 -20.93
C GLU A 3 51.38 -7.84 -20.39
N SER A 4 50.61 -7.00 -21.09
CA SER A 4 50.26 -5.66 -20.63
C SER A 4 49.21 -5.76 -19.53
N SER A 5 49.57 -5.36 -18.32
CA SER A 5 48.64 -5.19 -17.21
C SER A 5 47.52 -4.20 -17.59
N PRO A 6 46.25 -4.48 -17.24
CA PRO A 6 45.15 -3.59 -17.58
C PRO A 6 45.28 -2.25 -16.83
N GLU A 7 45.07 -1.14 -17.56
CA GLU A 7 45.07 0.21 -16.98
C GLU A 7 44.02 0.35 -15.87
N PRO A 8 44.33 1.06 -14.78
CA PRO A 8 43.38 1.29 -13.70
C PRO A 8 42.23 2.18 -14.19
N VAL A 9 41.00 1.75 -13.92
CA VAL A 9 39.77 2.49 -14.26
C VAL A 9 39.83 3.90 -13.64
N PRO A 10 39.57 4.97 -14.40
CA PRO A 10 39.63 6.34 -13.90
C PRO A 10 38.73 6.54 -12.68
N SER A 11 39.27 7.15 -11.63
CA SER A 11 38.57 7.39 -10.35
C SER A 11 37.27 8.20 -10.50
N GLN A 12 37.19 9.06 -11.51
CA GLN A 12 35.96 9.79 -11.87
C GLN A 12 34.84 8.85 -12.32
N LEU A 13 35.15 7.82 -13.11
CA LEU A 13 34.16 6.84 -13.60
C LEU A 13 33.55 6.05 -12.43
N ILE A 14 34.35 5.75 -11.40
CA ILE A 14 33.92 5.08 -10.18
C ILE A 14 33.04 6.00 -9.32
N GLY A 15 33.36 7.29 -9.27
CA GLY A 15 32.56 8.31 -8.59
C GLY A 15 31.16 8.44 -9.20
N ASP A 16 31.08 8.60 -10.52
CA ASP A 16 29.82 8.75 -11.25
C ASP A 16 28.93 7.49 -11.14
N LEU A 17 29.56 6.30 -11.14
CA LEU A 17 28.84 5.04 -10.97
C LEU A 17 28.26 4.91 -9.55
N ASN A 18 29.01 5.29 -8.52
CA ASN A 18 28.57 5.25 -7.14
C ASN A 18 27.45 6.27 -6.85
N GLU A 19 27.52 7.45 -7.48
CA GLU A 19 26.48 8.47 -7.36
C GLU A 19 25.19 8.02 -8.04
N SER A 20 25.27 7.43 -9.24
CA SER A 20 24.13 6.82 -9.95
C SER A 20 23.49 5.66 -9.16
N ILE A 21 24.30 4.80 -8.53
CA ILE A 21 23.83 3.71 -7.66
C ILE A 21 23.15 4.27 -6.39
N ALA A 22 23.72 5.29 -5.77
CA ALA A 22 23.16 5.94 -4.57
C ALA A 22 21.86 6.68 -4.87
N GLU A 23 21.73 7.30 -6.04
CA GLU A 23 20.47 7.89 -6.52
C GLU A 23 19.42 6.82 -6.83
N GLY A 24 19.81 5.72 -7.47
CA GLY A 24 18.95 4.57 -7.72
C GLY A 24 18.39 3.96 -6.44
N ALA A 25 19.23 3.83 -5.40
CA ALA A 25 18.83 3.35 -4.08
C ALA A 25 17.88 4.33 -3.36
N ARG A 26 18.11 5.65 -3.46
CA ARG A 26 17.20 6.68 -2.91
C ARG A 26 15.84 6.70 -3.61
N PHE A 27 15.82 6.48 -4.93
CA PHE A 27 14.60 6.36 -5.71
C PHE A 27 13.82 5.07 -5.37
N ALA A 28 14.51 3.94 -5.26
CA ALA A 28 13.93 2.67 -4.83
C ALA A 28 13.31 2.78 -3.42
N GLY A 29 13.99 3.45 -2.49
CA GLY A 29 13.46 3.71 -1.14
C GLY A 29 12.20 4.60 -1.12
N LYS A 30 12.08 5.56 -2.04
CA LYS A 30 10.86 6.37 -2.22
C LYS A 30 9.72 5.60 -2.90
N LEU A 31 10.03 4.63 -3.76
CA LEU A 31 9.02 3.73 -4.32
C LEU A 31 8.49 2.77 -3.26
N ASP A 32 9.32 2.32 -2.31
CA ASP A 32 8.92 1.40 -1.25
C ASP A 32 7.95 1.97 -0.22
N THR A 33 7.87 3.29 -0.10
CA THR A 33 6.91 3.99 0.78
C THR A 33 5.58 4.32 0.10
N LEU A 34 5.48 4.16 -1.22
CA LEU A 34 4.22 4.36 -1.95
C LEU A 34 3.30 3.15 -1.78
N PRO A 35 1.98 3.36 -1.56
CA PRO A 35 0.99 2.28 -1.60
C PRO A 35 1.20 1.37 -2.81
N GLY A 36 1.13 0.05 -2.64
CA GLY A 36 1.53 -0.93 -3.66
C GLY A 36 0.87 -0.78 -5.03
N TYR A 37 -0.26 -0.08 -5.14
CA TYR A 37 -0.92 0.24 -6.41
C TYR A 37 -0.27 1.40 -7.19
N LEU A 38 0.42 2.33 -6.52
CA LEU A 38 1.16 3.44 -7.15
C LEU A 38 2.54 3.03 -7.66
N LYS A 39 3.12 1.94 -7.10
CA LYS A 39 4.40 1.37 -7.55
C LYS A 39 4.39 0.98 -9.03
N PHE A 40 3.22 0.58 -9.54
CA PHE A 40 3.04 0.16 -10.93
C PHE A 40 2.43 1.26 -11.83
N ALA A 41 2.24 2.48 -11.34
CA ALA A 41 1.65 3.58 -12.11
C ALA A 41 2.40 3.86 -13.44
N PRO A 42 3.75 3.95 -13.47
CA PRO A 42 4.47 4.17 -14.72
C PRO A 42 4.24 3.04 -15.74
N GLN A 43 4.24 1.78 -15.28
CA GLN A 43 4.02 0.62 -16.15
C GLN A 43 2.60 0.62 -16.72
N ARG A 44 1.59 0.95 -15.91
CA ARG A 44 0.19 1.03 -16.37
C ARG A 44 -0.03 2.14 -17.39
N ILE A 45 0.52 3.33 -17.15
CA ILE A 45 0.45 4.43 -18.11
C ILE A 45 1.16 4.03 -19.41
N ALA A 46 2.30 3.34 -19.33
CA ALA A 46 3.01 2.85 -20.51
C ALA A 46 2.15 1.88 -21.34
N TYR A 47 1.45 0.93 -20.69
CA TYR A 47 0.50 0.05 -21.39
C TYR A 47 -0.63 0.83 -22.05
N VAL A 48 -1.21 1.82 -21.36
CA VAL A 48 -2.25 2.68 -21.95
C VAL A 48 -1.74 3.42 -23.18
N CYS A 49 -0.52 3.95 -23.14
CA CYS A 49 0.08 4.64 -24.30
C CYS A 49 0.25 3.68 -25.49
N VAL A 50 0.68 2.44 -25.25
CA VAL A 50 0.83 1.43 -26.31
C VAL A 50 -0.53 1.04 -26.89
N VAL A 51 -1.51 0.73 -26.05
CA VAL A 51 -2.87 0.37 -26.50
C VAL A 51 -3.49 1.53 -27.29
N TYR A 52 -3.34 2.76 -26.81
CA TYR A 52 -3.82 3.96 -27.48
C TYR A 52 -3.15 4.14 -28.85
N ALA A 53 -1.82 4.00 -28.94
CA ALA A 53 -1.10 4.08 -30.21
C ALA A 53 -1.56 3.00 -31.22
N VAL A 54 -1.73 1.75 -30.76
CA VAL A 54 -2.22 0.65 -31.60
C VAL A 54 -3.63 0.93 -32.10
N MET A 55 -4.53 1.40 -31.22
CA MET A 55 -5.89 1.79 -31.60
C MET A 55 -5.88 2.83 -32.72
N TRP A 56 -5.06 3.88 -32.59
CA TRP A 56 -4.92 4.91 -33.62
C TRP A 56 -4.40 4.37 -34.95
N ILE A 57 -3.41 3.46 -34.93
CA ILE A 57 -2.89 2.81 -36.14
C ILE A 57 -4.00 2.00 -36.84
N VAL A 58 -4.79 1.24 -36.08
CA VAL A 58 -5.92 0.46 -36.60
C VAL A 58 -6.98 1.36 -37.22
N VAL A 59 -7.37 2.45 -36.53
CA VAL A 59 -8.35 3.43 -37.04
C VAL A 59 -7.84 4.09 -38.32
N PHE A 60 -6.56 4.48 -38.36
CA PHE A 60 -5.96 5.08 -39.55
C PHE A 60 -5.96 4.10 -40.73
N ALA A 61 -5.56 2.84 -40.51
CA ALA A 61 -5.58 1.81 -41.55
C ALA A 61 -7.01 1.54 -42.07
N ALA A 62 -7.97 1.43 -41.16
CA ALA A 62 -9.39 1.23 -41.51
C ALA A 62 -9.93 2.41 -42.31
N HIS A 63 -9.63 3.65 -41.90
CA HIS A 63 -10.06 4.85 -42.63
C HIS A 63 -9.52 4.88 -44.06
N ASN A 64 -8.22 4.61 -44.26
CA ASN A 64 -7.60 4.55 -45.59
C ASN A 64 -8.11 3.41 -46.47
N LEU A 65 -8.51 2.27 -45.86
CA LEU A 65 -9.10 1.15 -46.59
C LEU A 65 -10.49 1.49 -47.15
N VAL A 66 -11.29 2.22 -46.36
CA VAL A 66 -12.68 2.60 -46.70
C VAL A 66 -12.72 3.82 -47.64
N HIS A 67 -11.88 4.82 -47.39
CA HIS A 67 -11.91 6.10 -48.10
C HIS A 67 -10.71 6.17 -49.06
N ARG A 68 -10.85 5.57 -50.25
CA ARG A 68 -9.75 5.48 -51.24
C ARG A 68 -9.27 6.82 -51.79
N ALA A 69 -10.00 7.91 -51.58
CA ALA A 69 -9.51 9.31 -51.65
C ALA A 69 -10.55 10.28 -51.07
N PRO A 70 -10.19 11.13 -50.08
CA PRO A 70 -11.03 12.28 -49.74
C PRO A 70 -10.26 13.63 -49.65
N GLU A 71 -10.96 14.72 -49.97
CA GLU A 71 -10.47 16.11 -50.03
C GLU A 71 -9.92 16.66 -48.69
N ASP A 72 -10.21 16.01 -47.55
CA ASP A 72 -9.79 16.41 -46.18
C ASP A 72 -8.69 15.52 -45.56
N THR A 73 -7.94 14.78 -46.39
CA THR A 73 -6.86 13.87 -45.96
C THR A 73 -5.84 14.55 -45.02
N PHE A 74 -5.57 15.84 -45.23
CA PHE A 74 -4.58 16.58 -44.45
C PHE A 74 -4.96 16.69 -42.97
N SER A 75 -6.21 17.05 -42.66
CA SER A 75 -6.69 17.22 -41.28
C SER A 75 -6.67 15.90 -40.52
N PHE A 76 -7.07 14.81 -41.19
CA PHE A 76 -7.06 13.47 -40.60
C PHE A 76 -5.63 12.98 -40.28
N VAL A 77 -4.71 13.14 -41.24
CA VAL A 77 -3.30 12.78 -41.06
C VAL A 77 -2.65 13.60 -39.95
N ALA A 78 -2.93 14.90 -39.87
CA ALA A 78 -2.39 15.78 -38.83
C ALA A 78 -2.85 15.37 -37.41
N VAL A 79 -4.13 15.01 -37.24
CA VAL A 79 -4.65 14.53 -35.96
C VAL A 79 -4.03 13.18 -35.59
N PHE A 80 -3.91 12.27 -36.55
CA PHE A 80 -3.26 10.97 -36.35
C PHE A 80 -1.81 11.11 -35.88
N ILE A 81 -1.01 11.94 -36.56
CA ILE A 81 0.39 12.23 -36.18
C ILE A 81 0.44 12.82 -34.77
N THR A 82 -0.45 13.77 -34.46
CA THR A 82 -0.52 14.41 -33.14
C THR A 82 -0.85 13.39 -32.05
N ALA A 83 -1.79 12.48 -32.29
CA ALA A 83 -2.18 11.44 -31.35
C ALA A 83 -1.03 10.45 -31.08
N LEU A 84 -0.33 10.02 -32.14
CA LEU A 84 0.80 9.11 -32.00
C LEU A 84 1.97 9.79 -31.29
N PHE A 85 2.24 11.05 -31.62
CA PHE A 85 3.26 11.85 -30.96
C PHE A 85 2.96 12.01 -29.46
N ALA A 86 1.72 12.36 -29.09
CA ALA A 86 1.31 12.45 -27.70
C ALA A 86 1.51 11.12 -26.95
N ALA A 87 1.18 9.98 -27.57
CA ALA A 87 1.38 8.66 -26.99
C ALA A 87 2.87 8.32 -26.80
N VAL A 88 3.72 8.66 -27.78
CA VAL A 88 5.17 8.45 -27.70
C VAL A 88 5.79 9.33 -26.62
N VAL A 89 5.43 10.62 -26.57
CA VAL A 89 5.90 11.54 -25.53
C VAL A 89 5.51 11.01 -24.15
N MET A 90 4.25 10.64 -23.95
CA MET A 90 3.80 10.08 -22.68
C MET A 90 4.51 8.78 -22.33
N PHE A 91 4.71 7.88 -23.29
CA PHE A 91 5.47 6.66 -23.08
C PHE A 91 6.91 6.94 -22.65
N ILE A 92 7.60 7.88 -23.30
CA ILE A 92 8.95 8.30 -22.91
C ILE A 92 8.94 8.84 -21.48
N LEU A 93 7.97 9.69 -21.13
CA LEU A 93 7.84 10.25 -19.79
C LEU A 93 7.69 9.16 -18.71
N THR A 94 7.05 8.03 -19.00
CA THR A 94 6.99 6.89 -18.04
C THR A 94 8.35 6.24 -17.74
N ARG A 95 9.34 6.45 -18.61
CA ARG A 95 10.72 5.92 -18.47
C ARG A 95 11.69 6.95 -17.87
N THR A 96 11.27 8.20 -17.74
CA THR A 96 12.08 9.27 -17.15
C THR A 96 11.94 9.30 -15.62
N ARG A 97 12.88 9.98 -14.94
CA ARG A 97 12.91 10.12 -13.47
C ARG A 97 11.91 11.16 -12.93
N ILE A 98 10.72 11.24 -13.53
CA ILE A 98 9.66 12.18 -13.10
C ILE A 98 8.97 11.64 -11.83
N GLY A 99 8.61 12.54 -10.92
CA GLY A 99 7.86 12.17 -9.72
C GLY A 99 6.50 11.55 -10.03
N THR A 100 6.12 10.48 -9.32
CA THR A 100 4.89 9.71 -9.57
C THR A 100 3.63 10.57 -9.58
N GLY A 101 3.54 11.61 -8.74
CA GLY A 101 2.41 12.53 -8.73
C GLY A 101 2.27 13.34 -10.02
N LEU A 102 3.37 13.91 -10.51
CA LEU A 102 3.39 14.65 -11.78
C LEU A 102 3.10 13.72 -12.97
N LEU A 103 3.63 12.49 -12.95
CA LEU A 103 3.36 11.51 -14.00
C LEU A 103 1.86 11.14 -14.10
N LEU A 104 1.19 11.00 -12.96
CA LEU A 104 -0.26 10.77 -12.92
C LEU A 104 -1.04 11.97 -13.44
N ASP A 105 -0.66 13.19 -13.05
CA ASP A 105 -1.30 14.42 -13.52
C ASP A 105 -1.14 14.58 -15.05
N LEU A 106 0.05 14.28 -15.58
CA LEU A 106 0.30 14.24 -17.03
C LEU A 106 -0.52 13.14 -17.72
N GLY A 107 -0.71 11.99 -17.06
CA GLY A 107 -1.61 10.93 -17.53
C GLY A 107 -3.06 11.42 -17.69
N LEU A 108 -3.59 12.13 -16.70
CA LEU A 108 -4.94 12.71 -16.78
C LEU A 108 -5.06 13.78 -17.87
N ILE A 109 -4.03 14.60 -18.06
CA ILE A 109 -3.99 15.57 -19.17
C ILE A 109 -4.00 14.83 -20.51
N PHE A 110 -3.25 13.74 -20.62
CA PHE A 110 -3.22 12.90 -21.82
C PHE A 110 -4.60 12.30 -22.14
N GLU A 111 -5.38 11.88 -21.14
CA GLU A 111 -6.78 11.43 -21.32
C GLU A 111 -7.62 12.52 -21.99
N VAL A 112 -7.58 13.75 -21.47
CA VAL A 112 -8.38 14.87 -21.98
C VAL A 112 -7.96 15.25 -23.40
N VAL A 113 -6.65 15.34 -23.65
CA VAL A 113 -6.13 15.62 -25.00
C VAL A 113 -6.53 14.52 -25.97
N GLY A 114 -6.43 13.24 -25.56
CA GLY A 114 -6.82 12.11 -26.39
C GLY A 114 -8.31 12.13 -26.74
N ALA A 115 -9.16 12.45 -25.78
CA ALA A 115 -10.60 12.60 -25.99
C ALA A 115 -10.93 13.70 -27.00
N PHE A 116 -10.18 14.80 -26.99
CA PHE A 116 -10.32 15.88 -27.97
C PHE A 116 -9.95 15.44 -29.38
N LEU A 117 -8.81 14.76 -29.55
CA LEU A 117 -8.38 14.30 -30.88
C LEU A 117 -9.36 13.29 -31.49
N ILE A 118 -9.90 12.39 -30.66
CA ILE A 118 -10.96 11.45 -31.07
C ILE A 118 -12.22 12.23 -31.50
N SER A 119 -12.71 13.12 -30.63
CA SER A 119 -13.92 13.92 -30.90
C SER A 119 -13.80 14.76 -32.17
N TYR A 120 -12.63 15.35 -32.41
CA TYR A 120 -12.39 16.20 -33.57
C TYR A 120 -12.49 15.41 -34.88
N ILE A 121 -12.00 14.17 -34.92
CA ILE A 121 -12.19 13.29 -36.09
C ILE A 121 -13.64 12.85 -36.25
N GLU A 122 -14.34 12.55 -35.15
CA GLU A 122 -15.76 12.20 -35.20
C GLU A 122 -16.57 13.33 -35.85
N VAL A 123 -16.30 14.58 -35.45
CA VAL A 123 -16.93 15.77 -36.05
C VAL A 123 -16.62 15.90 -37.53
N LEU A 124 -15.36 15.73 -37.94
CA LEU A 124 -14.98 15.76 -39.36
C LEU A 124 -15.65 14.66 -40.19
N SER A 125 -15.96 13.52 -39.57
CA SER A 125 -16.57 12.37 -40.25
C SER A 125 -18.09 12.49 -40.41
N ILE A 126 -18.73 13.40 -39.68
CA ILE A 126 -20.19 13.60 -39.65
C ILE A 126 -20.69 14.46 -40.84
N GLN A 127 -19.80 14.94 -41.70
CA GLN A 127 -20.07 15.90 -42.78
C GLN A 127 -20.92 15.40 -43.98
N ILE A 128 -21.64 14.28 -43.85
CA ILE A 128 -22.47 13.72 -44.93
C ILE A 128 -23.93 14.17 -44.75
N PRO A 129 -24.52 14.94 -45.69
CA PRO A 129 -25.94 15.28 -45.65
C PRO A 129 -26.79 13.99 -45.69
N ASP A 130 -27.83 13.90 -44.86
CA ASP A 130 -28.79 12.78 -44.71
C ASP A 130 -28.39 11.52 -43.92
N THR A 131 -27.18 11.41 -43.36
CA THR A 131 -26.88 10.28 -42.47
C THR A 131 -27.37 10.53 -41.04
N ARG A 132 -28.30 9.67 -40.55
CA ARG A 132 -28.59 9.60 -39.12
C ARG A 132 -27.32 9.17 -38.38
N ILE A 133 -26.83 10.02 -37.49
CA ILE A 133 -25.75 9.67 -36.56
C ILE A 133 -26.34 8.68 -35.55
N VAL A 134 -26.01 7.41 -35.68
CA VAL A 134 -26.43 6.35 -34.77
C VAL A 134 -25.19 5.74 -34.14
N GLY A 135 -25.06 5.80 -32.82
CA GLY A 135 -23.93 5.20 -32.12
C GLY A 135 -23.57 5.93 -30.83
N ILE A 136 -22.45 5.52 -30.26
CA ILE A 136 -21.83 6.10 -29.07
C ILE A 136 -20.46 6.64 -29.50
N SER A 137 -20.06 7.80 -28.99
CA SER A 137 -18.72 8.35 -29.25
C SER A 137 -17.63 7.38 -28.76
N ASN A 138 -16.53 7.26 -29.52
CA ASN A 138 -15.37 6.46 -29.14
C ASN A 138 -14.69 7.02 -27.88
N VAL A 139 -14.93 8.29 -27.54
CA VAL A 139 -14.51 8.89 -26.26
C VAL A 139 -15.12 8.14 -25.08
N CYS A 140 -16.31 7.54 -25.23
CA CYS A 140 -16.95 6.73 -24.20
C CYS A 140 -16.05 5.58 -23.73
N ILE A 141 -15.37 4.91 -24.67
CA ILE A 141 -14.45 3.79 -24.35
C ILE A 141 -13.24 4.31 -23.57
N LEU A 142 -12.68 5.44 -24.00
CA LEU A 142 -11.52 6.05 -23.33
C LEU A 142 -11.88 6.46 -21.91
N VAL A 143 -12.95 7.23 -21.73
CA VAL A 143 -13.44 7.69 -20.43
C VAL A 143 -13.83 6.52 -19.54
N ALA A 144 -14.36 5.43 -20.11
CA ALA A 144 -14.71 4.24 -19.35
C ALA A 144 -13.48 3.47 -18.85
N ALA A 145 -12.48 3.31 -19.72
CA ALA A 145 -11.34 2.45 -19.45
C ALA A 145 -10.23 3.16 -18.65
N PHE A 146 -9.99 4.45 -18.91
CA PHE A 146 -8.81 5.16 -18.42
C PHE A 146 -8.66 5.17 -16.89
N PRO A 147 -9.71 5.43 -16.09
CA PRO A 147 -9.62 5.45 -14.63
C PRO A 147 -9.20 4.12 -14.01
N PHE A 148 -9.39 2.99 -14.70
CA PHE A 148 -8.95 1.67 -14.23
C PHE A 148 -7.43 1.50 -14.34
N PHE A 149 -6.82 2.09 -15.36
CA PHE A 149 -5.40 1.93 -15.62
C PHE A 149 -4.56 2.99 -14.91
N VAL A 150 -5.07 4.21 -14.75
CA VAL A 150 -4.33 5.33 -14.15
C VAL A 150 -4.88 5.63 -12.74
N PRO A 151 -4.21 5.15 -11.67
CA PRO A 151 -4.69 5.34 -10.31
C PRO A 151 -4.39 6.76 -9.82
N ALA A 152 -5.31 7.70 -10.08
CA ALA A 152 -5.27 9.06 -9.53
C ALA A 152 -6.27 9.25 -8.38
N THR A 153 -6.19 10.39 -7.68
CA THR A 153 -7.11 10.72 -6.58
C THR A 153 -8.53 10.94 -7.10
N PHE A 154 -9.53 10.61 -6.28
CA PHE A 154 -10.95 10.71 -6.65
C PHE A 154 -11.31 12.03 -7.35
N GLY A 155 -10.93 13.16 -6.74
CA GLY A 155 -11.24 14.48 -7.30
C GLY A 155 -10.57 14.74 -8.65
N LYS A 156 -9.30 14.35 -8.81
CA LYS A 156 -8.55 14.59 -10.06
C LYS A 156 -9.06 13.71 -11.19
N SER A 157 -9.30 12.41 -10.94
CA SER A 157 -9.84 11.51 -11.96
C SER A 157 -11.25 11.92 -12.39
N MET A 158 -12.11 12.31 -11.44
CA MET A 158 -13.48 12.75 -11.76
C MET A 158 -13.46 14.02 -12.63
N LEU A 159 -12.64 15.01 -12.28
CA LEU A 159 -12.48 16.23 -13.08
C LEU A 159 -11.94 15.93 -14.48
N ALA A 160 -10.94 15.05 -14.59
CA ALA A 160 -10.35 14.68 -15.88
C ALA A 160 -11.36 13.97 -16.79
N SER A 161 -12.12 13.00 -16.29
CA SER A 161 -13.11 12.29 -17.11
C SER A 161 -14.32 13.14 -17.49
N ILE A 162 -14.75 14.07 -16.64
CA ILE A 162 -15.78 15.07 -17.02
C ILE A 162 -15.23 16.01 -18.10
N ALA A 163 -13.98 16.46 -17.96
CA ALA A 163 -13.33 17.29 -18.97
C ALA A 163 -13.20 16.54 -20.30
N ALA A 164 -12.74 15.28 -20.28
CA ALA A 164 -12.63 14.40 -21.44
C ALA A 164 -13.99 14.17 -22.12
N ALA A 165 -15.04 13.88 -21.35
CA ALA A 165 -16.40 13.73 -21.88
C ALA A 165 -16.91 15.02 -22.57
N SER A 166 -16.45 16.19 -22.10
CA SER A 166 -16.81 17.50 -22.65
C SER A 166 -16.01 17.91 -23.90
N MET A 167 -14.99 17.14 -24.29
CA MET A 167 -14.21 17.45 -25.48
C MET A 167 -15.00 17.29 -26.78
N GLY A 168 -16.04 16.44 -26.77
CA GLY A 168 -17.00 16.27 -27.86
C GLY A 168 -17.77 17.55 -28.21
N PRO A 169 -18.58 18.08 -27.26
CA PRO A 169 -19.24 19.36 -27.42
C PRO A 169 -18.28 20.51 -27.78
N LEU A 170 -17.08 20.54 -27.19
CA LEU A 170 -16.07 21.54 -27.52
C LEU A 170 -15.62 21.44 -28.98
N ALA A 171 -15.41 20.24 -29.51
CA ALA A 171 -15.06 20.04 -30.92
C ALA A 171 -16.15 20.57 -31.86
N PHE A 172 -17.43 20.40 -31.52
CA PHE A 172 -18.55 20.97 -32.27
C PHE A 172 -18.59 22.50 -32.21
N VAL A 173 -18.31 23.11 -31.07
CA VAL A 173 -18.21 24.57 -30.94
C VAL A 173 -17.10 25.13 -31.84
N ILE A 174 -15.93 24.47 -31.87
CA ILE A 174 -14.82 24.85 -32.75
C ILE A 174 -15.22 24.72 -34.22
N HIS A 175 -15.97 23.67 -34.58
CA HIS A 175 -16.41 23.43 -35.95
C HIS A 175 -17.48 24.44 -36.40
N ALA A 176 -18.41 24.78 -35.51
CA ALA A 176 -19.42 25.82 -35.72
C ALA A 176 -18.78 27.20 -35.95
N ALA A 177 -17.72 27.52 -35.19
CA ALA A 177 -16.97 28.75 -35.36
C ALA A 177 -16.29 28.87 -36.74
N LYS A 178 -16.07 27.74 -37.44
CA LYS A 178 -15.57 27.71 -38.82
C LYS A 178 -16.67 27.86 -39.88
N GLY A 179 -17.93 28.07 -39.47
CA GLY A 179 -19.05 28.31 -40.37
C GLY A 179 -19.69 27.04 -40.95
N THR A 180 -19.40 25.87 -40.38
CA THR A 180 -20.01 24.60 -40.82
C THR A 180 -21.41 24.42 -40.19
N PRO A 181 -22.38 23.87 -40.94
CA PRO A 181 -23.72 23.63 -40.39
C PRO A 181 -23.65 22.54 -39.30
N LEU A 182 -24.22 22.85 -38.14
CA LEU A 182 -24.32 21.92 -37.03
C LEU A 182 -25.48 20.94 -37.25
N PRO A 183 -25.32 19.65 -36.88
CA PRO A 183 -26.46 18.73 -36.78
C PRO A 183 -27.42 19.19 -35.66
N PRO A 184 -28.69 18.72 -35.67
CA PRO A 184 -29.65 19.06 -34.62
C PRO A 184 -29.15 18.72 -33.21
N ASP A 185 -29.47 19.56 -32.23
CA ASP A 185 -29.02 19.44 -30.84
C ASP A 185 -29.23 18.04 -30.25
N TRP A 186 -30.36 17.41 -30.55
CA TRP A 186 -30.68 16.07 -30.03
C TRP A 186 -29.71 14.99 -30.53
N GLN A 187 -29.16 15.12 -31.75
CA GLN A 187 -28.16 14.19 -32.27
C GLN A 187 -26.85 14.34 -31.52
N ILE A 188 -26.41 15.59 -31.30
CA ILE A 188 -25.21 15.91 -30.52
C ILE A 188 -25.36 15.36 -29.08
N ILE A 189 -26.50 15.63 -28.44
CA ILE A 189 -26.80 15.14 -27.09
C ILE A 189 -26.80 13.61 -27.07
N SER A 190 -27.44 12.94 -28.03
CA SER A 190 -27.52 11.48 -28.06
C SER A 190 -26.15 10.81 -28.22
N LEU A 191 -25.22 11.45 -28.94
CA LEU A 191 -23.88 10.92 -29.19
C LEU A 191 -22.95 11.06 -27.98
N TYR A 192 -23.04 12.18 -27.23
CA TYR A 192 -22.10 12.50 -26.14
C TYR A 192 -22.67 12.35 -24.72
N ALA A 193 -23.99 12.36 -24.52
CA ALA A 193 -24.57 12.07 -23.20
C ALA A 193 -24.08 10.73 -22.60
N PRO A 194 -23.88 9.65 -23.39
CA PRO A 194 -23.28 8.42 -22.88
C PRO A 194 -21.87 8.60 -22.29
N ASN A 195 -21.08 9.58 -22.74
CA ASN A 195 -19.73 9.80 -22.21
C ASN A 195 -19.78 10.27 -20.75
N TYR A 196 -20.76 11.09 -20.38
CA TYR A 196 -20.95 11.55 -19.01
C TYR A 196 -21.47 10.44 -18.09
N LEU A 197 -22.33 9.55 -18.63
CA LEU A 197 -22.75 8.34 -17.92
C LEU A 197 -21.57 7.38 -17.71
N ALA A 198 -20.75 7.18 -18.74
CA ALA A 198 -19.53 6.38 -18.66
C ALA A 198 -18.55 6.96 -17.64
N ALA A 199 -18.35 8.29 -17.62
CA ALA A 199 -17.57 8.95 -16.58
C ALA A 199 -18.12 8.56 -15.20
N GLY A 200 -19.41 8.78 -14.93
CA GLY A 200 -20.03 8.44 -13.64
C GLY A 200 -19.90 6.97 -13.22
N ILE A 201 -20.19 6.02 -14.13
CA ILE A 201 -20.17 4.58 -13.84
C ILE A 201 -18.75 4.07 -13.58
N SER A 202 -17.76 4.60 -14.30
CA SER A 202 -16.36 4.17 -14.18
C SER A 202 -15.76 4.50 -12.81
N PHE A 203 -16.39 5.40 -12.06
CA PHE A 203 -16.00 5.73 -10.70
C PHE A 203 -16.66 4.87 -9.62
N PHE A 204 -17.71 4.11 -9.94
CA PHE A 204 -18.38 3.24 -8.96
C PHE A 204 -17.44 2.17 -8.37
N PRO A 205 -16.59 1.48 -9.17
CA PRO A 205 -15.60 0.54 -8.65
C PRO A 205 -14.50 1.23 -7.83
N ILE A 206 -14.10 2.45 -8.22
CA ILE A 206 -13.07 3.24 -7.52
C ILE A 206 -13.58 3.67 -6.14
N PHE A 207 -14.84 4.08 -6.05
CA PHE A 207 -15.50 4.40 -4.78
C PHE A 207 -15.60 3.17 -3.87
N LEU A 208 -16.04 2.02 -4.40
CA LEU A 208 -16.12 0.76 -3.65
C LEU A 208 -14.74 0.30 -3.15
N LEU A 209 -13.70 0.37 -3.99
CA LEU A 209 -12.35 -0.04 -3.61
C LEU A 209 -11.66 0.90 -2.62
N ASN A 210 -11.98 2.19 -2.64
CA ASN A 210 -11.35 3.17 -1.76
C ASN A 210 -12.05 3.31 -0.40
N LYS A 211 -13.34 2.96 -0.31
CA LYS A 211 -14.12 3.04 0.94
C LYS A 211 -13.54 2.17 2.06
N ASP A 212 -12.94 1.03 1.73
CA ASP A 212 -12.39 0.09 2.73
C ASP A 212 -10.87 0.26 2.97
N ARG A 213 -10.14 0.94 2.06
CA ARG A 213 -8.67 0.96 2.08
C ARG A 213 -8.05 1.98 3.05
N GLY A 214 -8.71 3.12 3.26
CA GLY A 214 -8.28 4.10 4.27
C GLY A 214 -8.32 3.49 5.67
N ASP A 215 -9.42 2.82 5.98
CA ASP A 215 -9.63 2.17 7.27
C ASP A 215 -8.72 0.95 7.45
N LEU A 216 -8.47 0.15 6.42
CA LEU A 216 -7.55 -1.00 6.52
C LEU A 216 -6.07 -0.60 6.68
N GLN A 217 -5.62 0.49 6.04
CA GLN A 217 -4.25 0.98 6.23
C GLN A 217 -4.06 1.65 7.59
N GLN A 218 -5.07 2.39 8.07
CA GLN A 218 -5.03 2.99 9.39
C GLN A 218 -5.20 1.95 10.51
N ALA A 219 -6.04 0.93 10.30
CA ALA A 219 -6.19 -0.22 11.21
C ALA A 219 -4.93 -1.09 11.30
N ARG A 220 -4.04 -1.03 10.30
CA ARG A 220 -2.73 -1.72 10.33
C ARG A 220 -1.63 -0.90 11.00
N ARG A 221 -1.92 0.31 11.51
CA ARG A 221 -0.92 1.13 12.23
C ARG A 221 -1.24 1.17 13.71
N MET A 222 -0.24 0.85 14.53
CA MET A 222 -0.28 0.92 15.99
C MET A 222 0.87 1.79 16.47
N GLY A 223 0.60 3.06 16.79
CA GLY A 223 1.65 4.04 17.06
C GLY A 223 2.60 4.18 15.86
N SER A 224 3.91 4.05 16.09
CA SER A 224 4.96 4.09 15.06
C SER A 224 5.23 2.74 14.36
N TYR A 225 4.33 1.77 14.52
CA TYR A 225 4.49 0.41 14.01
C TYR A 225 3.43 0.04 12.99
N GLN A 226 3.88 -0.60 11.91
CA GLN A 226 3.01 -1.17 10.89
C GLN A 226 2.87 -2.68 11.12
N LEU A 227 1.63 -3.16 11.25
CA LEU A 227 1.30 -4.59 11.33
C LEU A 227 1.57 -5.27 9.98
N VAL A 228 2.40 -6.30 9.99
CA VAL A 228 2.87 -7.01 8.79
C VAL A 228 2.15 -8.35 8.65
N GLU A 229 2.16 -9.15 9.70
CA GLU A 229 1.72 -10.56 9.66
C GLU A 229 1.09 -10.95 11.00
N HIS A 230 -0.03 -11.66 10.96
CA HIS A 230 -0.66 -12.21 12.16
C HIS A 230 0.05 -13.51 12.54
N VAL A 231 0.54 -13.60 13.79
CA VAL A 231 1.34 -14.74 14.25
C VAL A 231 0.49 -15.75 15.01
N SER A 232 -0.37 -15.29 15.93
CA SER A 232 -1.20 -16.22 16.71
C SER A 232 -2.44 -15.56 17.32
N HIS A 233 -3.45 -16.40 17.57
CA HIS A 233 -4.66 -16.07 18.32
C HIS A 233 -4.67 -16.90 19.61
N GLY A 234 -4.84 -16.26 20.76
CA GLY A 234 -4.93 -16.94 22.05
C GLY A 234 -6.02 -16.36 22.94
N GLY A 235 -6.32 -17.05 24.05
CA GLY A 235 -7.35 -16.61 25.01
C GLY A 235 -7.10 -15.25 25.67
N MET A 236 -5.87 -14.74 25.64
CA MET A 236 -5.49 -13.43 26.19
C MET A 236 -5.33 -12.33 25.13
N GLY A 237 -5.53 -12.62 23.84
CA GLY A 237 -5.36 -11.64 22.77
C GLY A 237 -4.76 -12.14 21.47
N GLU A 238 -4.35 -11.21 20.62
CA GLU A 238 -3.75 -11.44 19.29
C GLU A 238 -2.29 -11.01 19.28
N VAL A 239 -1.43 -11.77 18.59
CA VAL A 239 -0.02 -11.41 18.43
C VAL A 239 0.28 -11.20 16.95
N TRP A 240 0.92 -10.08 16.65
CA TRP A 240 1.27 -9.66 15.31
C TRP A 240 2.76 -9.38 15.19
N LYS A 241 3.34 -9.74 14.05
CA LYS A 241 4.62 -9.22 13.62
C LYS A 241 4.41 -7.82 13.05
N ALA A 242 5.25 -6.90 13.48
CA ALA A 242 5.20 -5.51 13.07
C ALA A 242 6.58 -5.01 12.64
N ARG A 243 6.61 -3.89 11.92
CA ARG A 243 7.82 -3.17 11.54
C ARG A 243 7.74 -1.73 12.05
N HIS A 244 8.78 -1.27 12.72
CA HIS A 244 8.89 0.13 13.10
C HIS A 244 9.18 0.98 11.85
N GLU A 245 8.39 2.03 11.61
CA GLU A 245 8.46 2.80 10.35
C GLU A 245 9.82 3.48 10.15
N MET A 246 10.35 4.13 11.19
CA MET A 246 11.61 4.89 11.10
C MET A 246 12.88 4.03 11.23
N LEU A 247 12.84 2.94 11.99
CA LEU A 247 14.04 2.18 12.39
C LEU A 247 14.25 0.91 11.56
N ALA A 248 13.35 0.60 10.62
CA ALA A 248 13.33 -0.63 9.83
C ALA A 248 13.47 -1.95 10.65
N ARG A 249 13.24 -1.87 11.96
CA ARG A 249 13.39 -2.99 12.91
C ARG A 249 12.07 -3.76 12.99
N SER A 250 12.17 -5.09 13.03
CA SER A 250 11.02 -5.94 13.28
C SER A 250 10.70 -6.00 14.78
N ALA A 251 9.42 -6.02 15.11
CA ALA A 251 8.90 -6.09 16.46
C ALA A 251 7.70 -7.06 16.51
N MET A 252 7.33 -7.45 17.72
CA MET A 252 6.11 -8.22 17.99
C MET A 252 5.14 -7.34 18.77
N ILE A 253 3.88 -7.29 18.36
CA ILE A 253 2.83 -6.54 19.03
C ILE A 253 1.82 -7.54 19.57
N LYS A 254 1.62 -7.53 20.88
CA LYS A 254 0.57 -8.32 21.52
C LYS A 254 -0.56 -7.38 21.91
N MET A 255 -1.72 -7.61 21.31
CA MET A 255 -2.96 -6.89 21.57
C MET A 255 -3.80 -7.68 22.55
N ILE A 256 -4.12 -7.09 23.69
CA ILE A 256 -4.97 -7.69 24.71
C ILE A 256 -6.40 -7.22 24.47
N LYS A 257 -7.28 -8.14 24.09
CA LYS A 257 -8.70 -7.84 23.97
C LYS A 257 -9.26 -7.55 25.37
N PRO A 258 -9.93 -6.42 25.59
CA PRO A 258 -10.74 -6.25 26.79
C PRO A 258 -11.78 -7.38 26.77
N GLY A 259 -11.82 -8.17 27.84
CA GLY A 259 -12.60 -9.40 27.85
C GLY A 259 -14.07 -9.13 27.59
N ARG A 260 -14.68 -10.02 26.82
CA ARG A 260 -16.13 -10.16 26.75
C ARG A 260 -16.63 -10.63 28.12
N ALA A 261 -16.89 -9.69 29.03
CA ALA A 261 -17.69 -9.91 30.22
C ALA A 261 -18.51 -8.64 30.43
N GLY A 262 -19.81 -8.79 30.63
CA GLY A 262 -20.79 -7.71 30.63
C GLY A 262 -20.76 -6.85 31.88
N ASP A 263 -19.60 -6.29 32.23
CA ASP A 263 -19.51 -5.26 33.27
C ASP A 263 -19.55 -3.88 32.62
N ASN A 264 -20.77 -3.45 32.34
CA ASN A 264 -21.17 -2.05 32.17
C ASN A 264 -21.03 -1.29 33.51
N THR A 265 -19.89 -1.39 34.20
CA THR A 265 -19.59 -0.53 35.33
C THR A 265 -18.67 0.58 34.84
N THR A 266 -19.25 1.77 34.75
CA THR A 266 -18.72 3.06 34.28
C THR A 266 -17.51 3.59 35.07
N GLY A 267 -16.76 2.72 35.76
CA GLY A 267 -15.52 2.99 36.49
C GLY A 267 -14.42 1.92 36.36
N GLY A 268 -14.69 0.77 35.71
CA GLY A 268 -13.74 -0.36 35.63
C GLY A 268 -12.61 -0.19 34.61
N SER A 269 -12.83 0.55 33.52
CA SER A 269 -11.85 0.75 32.45
C SER A 269 -10.61 1.54 32.89
N THR A 270 -10.78 2.53 33.77
CA THR A 270 -9.68 3.38 34.26
C THR A 270 -8.75 2.63 35.20
N GLN A 271 -9.27 1.73 36.05
CA GLN A 271 -8.45 0.96 36.98
C GLN A 271 -7.64 -0.12 36.24
N ALA A 272 -8.26 -0.78 35.25
CA ALA A 272 -7.57 -1.72 34.36
C ALA A 272 -6.42 -1.05 33.57
N LEU A 273 -6.68 0.13 32.98
CA LEU A 273 -5.66 0.92 32.28
C LEU A 273 -4.47 1.30 33.18
N LYS A 274 -4.75 1.77 34.41
CA LYS A 274 -3.70 2.12 35.38
C LYS A 274 -2.84 0.92 35.78
N ARG A 275 -3.46 -0.25 35.98
CA ARG A 275 -2.75 -1.50 36.29
C ARG A 275 -1.90 -1.94 35.10
N PHE A 276 -2.45 -1.95 33.89
CA PHE A 276 -1.72 -2.28 32.67
C PHE A 276 -0.48 -1.39 32.50
N HIS A 277 -0.62 -0.07 32.63
CA HIS A 277 0.51 0.88 32.53
C HIS A 277 1.56 0.62 33.61
N ARG A 278 1.16 0.32 34.85
CA ARG A 278 2.09 0.04 35.94
C ARG A 278 2.89 -1.23 35.69
N GLU A 279 2.23 -2.30 35.26
CA GLU A 279 2.87 -3.59 35.02
C GLU A 279 3.76 -3.57 33.77
N ALA A 280 3.32 -2.91 32.70
CA ALA A 280 4.14 -2.70 31.50
C ALA A 280 5.40 -1.89 31.82
N ARG A 281 5.29 -0.83 32.64
CA ARG A 281 6.47 -0.05 33.10
C ARG A 281 7.40 -0.85 33.99
N ALA A 282 6.86 -1.65 34.92
CA ALA A 282 7.67 -2.50 35.79
C ALA A 282 8.45 -3.54 34.97
N THR A 283 7.82 -4.12 33.95
CA THR A 283 8.47 -5.08 33.05
C THR A 283 9.52 -4.40 32.16
N ALA A 284 9.21 -3.22 31.62
CA ALA A 284 10.13 -2.43 30.80
C ALA A 284 11.36 -1.92 31.56
N ALA A 285 11.30 -1.87 32.90
CA ALA A 285 12.41 -1.47 33.76
C ALA A 285 13.38 -2.62 34.08
N LEU A 286 13.06 -3.86 33.69
CA LEU A 286 13.97 -5.01 33.85
C LEU A 286 15.08 -4.94 32.80
N GLU A 287 16.33 -5.13 33.23
CA GLU A 287 17.53 -5.03 32.40
C GLU A 287 18.14 -6.41 32.09
N SER A 288 17.67 -7.48 32.73
CA SER A 288 18.17 -8.82 32.49
C SER A 288 18.05 -9.16 31.01
N PRO A 289 19.14 -9.62 30.37
CA PRO A 289 19.11 -9.99 28.97
C PRO A 289 18.20 -11.20 28.73
N HIS A 290 17.82 -11.93 29.78
CA HIS A 290 16.90 -13.07 29.73
C HIS A 290 15.43 -12.69 29.93
N THR A 291 15.13 -11.41 30.12
CA THR A 291 13.76 -10.86 30.07
C THR A 291 13.47 -10.33 28.66
N VAL A 292 12.25 -10.52 28.18
CA VAL A 292 11.82 -9.91 26.91
C VAL A 292 11.82 -8.39 27.01
N ASN A 293 12.46 -7.73 26.05
CA ASN A 293 12.53 -6.28 26.03
C ASN A 293 11.24 -5.68 25.45
N LEU A 294 10.61 -4.78 26.21
CA LEU A 294 9.45 -4.01 25.76
C LEU A 294 9.94 -2.68 25.17
N PHE A 295 9.58 -2.43 23.91
CA PHE A 295 9.92 -1.18 23.22
C PHE A 295 8.89 -0.09 23.47
N ASP A 296 7.60 -0.46 23.55
CA ASP A 296 6.51 0.51 23.67
C ASP A 296 5.25 -0.17 24.23
N PHE A 297 4.30 0.61 24.71
CA PHE A 297 2.98 0.14 25.10
C PHE A 297 1.95 1.27 25.02
N GLY A 298 0.69 0.91 24.76
CA GLY A 298 -0.35 1.91 24.61
C GLY A 298 -1.75 1.32 24.53
N THR A 299 -2.68 2.19 24.15
CA THR A 299 -4.08 1.84 23.91
C THR A 299 -4.48 2.32 22.53
N THR A 300 -5.21 1.49 21.78
CA THR A 300 -5.76 1.87 20.47
C THR A 300 -6.93 2.83 20.63
N SER A 301 -7.32 3.52 19.54
CA SER A 301 -8.54 4.33 19.52
C SER A 301 -9.80 3.52 19.86
N ALA A 302 -9.79 2.22 19.58
CA ALA A 302 -10.85 1.28 19.94
C ALA A 302 -10.75 0.75 21.40
N GLY A 303 -9.84 1.29 22.22
CA GLY A 303 -9.70 0.89 23.63
C GLY A 303 -8.98 -0.44 23.86
N THR A 304 -8.32 -1.00 22.85
CA THR A 304 -7.55 -2.25 22.97
C THR A 304 -6.16 -1.95 23.52
N PHE A 305 -5.73 -2.66 24.57
CA PHE A 305 -4.37 -2.50 25.09
C PHE A 305 -3.37 -3.24 24.20
N TYR A 306 -2.19 -2.67 24.02
CA TYR A 306 -1.12 -3.35 23.32
C TYR A 306 0.24 -3.03 23.93
N TYR A 307 1.18 -3.94 23.77
CA TYR A 307 2.58 -3.70 24.01
C TYR A 307 3.40 -4.25 22.85
N VAL A 308 4.51 -3.55 22.60
CA VAL A 308 5.45 -3.83 21.53
C VAL A 308 6.72 -4.35 22.15
N MET A 309 7.19 -5.49 21.67
CA MET A 309 8.33 -6.21 22.21
C MET A 309 9.30 -6.62 21.11
N GLU A 310 10.51 -7.00 21.53
CA GLU A 310 11.51 -7.52 20.61
C GLU A 310 11.01 -8.75 19.83
N MET A 311 11.40 -8.83 18.56
CA MET A 311 11.13 -10.01 17.75
C MET A 311 12.19 -11.07 18.02
N LEU A 312 11.76 -12.24 18.50
CA LEU A 312 12.63 -13.37 18.80
C LEU A 312 12.68 -14.36 17.64
N SER A 313 13.87 -14.92 17.40
CA SER A 313 14.10 -15.96 16.40
C SER A 313 14.37 -17.30 17.09
N GLY A 314 13.33 -18.12 17.24
CA GLY A 314 13.38 -19.32 18.06
C GLY A 314 12.01 -19.98 18.24
N VAL A 315 11.86 -20.78 19.29
CA VAL A 315 10.61 -21.44 19.69
C VAL A 315 10.47 -21.42 21.21
N ASP A 316 9.23 -21.52 21.71
CA ASP A 316 8.99 -21.75 23.13
C ASP A 316 9.34 -23.19 23.54
N LEU A 317 9.54 -23.43 24.85
CA LEU A 317 9.97 -24.73 25.34
C LEU A 317 8.88 -25.82 25.22
N GLU A 318 7.59 -25.45 25.15
CA GLU A 318 6.51 -26.41 24.88
C GLU A 318 6.68 -26.94 23.45
N THR A 319 6.77 -26.03 22.47
CA THR A 319 7.02 -26.35 21.07
C THR A 319 8.34 -27.12 20.88
N LEU A 320 9.40 -26.79 21.64
CA LEU A 320 10.67 -27.51 21.59
C LEU A 320 10.49 -28.99 21.97
N VAL A 321 9.80 -29.26 23.08
CA VAL A 321 9.58 -30.63 23.55
C VAL A 321 8.61 -31.38 22.62
N ASP A 322 7.55 -30.72 22.18
CA ASP A 322 6.55 -31.33 21.29
C ASP A 322 7.15 -31.75 19.94
N ARG A 323 8.06 -30.94 19.38
CA ARG A 323 8.68 -31.22 18.08
C ARG A 323 9.89 -32.14 18.14
N PHE A 324 10.69 -32.06 19.20
CA PHE A 324 12.00 -32.72 19.25
C PHE A 324 12.13 -33.75 20.38
N GLY A 325 11.08 -33.93 21.19
CA GLY A 325 11.06 -34.84 22.32
C GLY A 325 11.78 -34.29 23.57
N PRO A 326 12.00 -35.16 24.58
CA PRO A 326 12.62 -34.76 25.84
C PRO A 326 14.00 -34.14 25.65
N VAL A 327 14.26 -33.05 26.38
CA VAL A 327 15.54 -32.34 26.33
C VAL A 327 16.56 -33.04 27.24
N PRO A 328 17.83 -33.26 26.81
CA PRO A 328 18.87 -33.81 27.67
C PRO A 328 19.07 -32.98 28.94
N ALA A 329 19.30 -33.65 30.07
CA ALA A 329 19.37 -33.00 31.39
C ALA A 329 20.35 -31.81 31.43
N GLY A 330 21.53 -31.93 30.82
CA GLY A 330 22.50 -30.83 30.75
C GLY A 330 21.99 -29.59 30.01
N ARG A 331 21.25 -29.78 28.91
CA ARG A 331 20.63 -28.68 28.15
C ARG A 331 19.45 -28.08 28.91
N ALA A 332 18.64 -28.90 29.58
CA ALA A 332 17.56 -28.42 30.43
C ALA A 332 18.08 -27.52 31.57
N VAL A 333 19.15 -27.96 32.28
CA VAL A 333 19.80 -27.15 33.32
C VAL A 333 20.35 -25.83 32.75
N HIS A 334 20.96 -25.88 31.56
CA HIS A 334 21.46 -24.67 30.89
C HIS A 334 20.35 -23.66 30.58
N LEU A 335 19.21 -24.11 30.07
CA LEU A 335 18.06 -23.25 29.77
C LEU A 335 17.43 -22.70 31.06
N LEU A 336 17.18 -23.56 32.06
CA LEU A 336 16.52 -23.15 33.30
C LEU A 336 17.36 -22.19 34.14
N ARG A 337 18.69 -22.29 34.11
CA ARG A 337 19.56 -21.33 34.78
C ARG A 337 19.37 -19.90 34.23
N GLN A 338 19.16 -19.76 32.93
CA GLN A 338 18.87 -18.46 32.30
C GLN A 338 17.49 -17.93 32.69
N VAL A 339 16.49 -18.81 32.80
CA VAL A 339 15.17 -18.45 33.35
C VAL A 339 15.31 -17.90 34.76
N CYS A 340 16.11 -18.56 35.62
CA CYS A 340 16.36 -18.11 36.98
C CYS A 340 17.02 -16.72 37.03
N TRP A 341 17.90 -16.37 36.09
CA TRP A 341 18.49 -15.03 36.04
C TRP A 341 17.45 -13.94 35.77
N SER A 342 16.50 -14.16 34.86
CA SER A 342 15.38 -13.23 34.63
C SER A 342 14.48 -13.12 35.86
N LEU A 343 14.10 -14.26 36.46
CA LEU A 343 13.20 -14.26 37.62
C LEU A 343 13.84 -13.66 38.88
N SER A 344 15.15 -13.88 39.09
CA SER A 344 15.87 -13.31 40.23
C SER A 344 15.88 -11.80 40.18
N GLU A 345 16.11 -11.20 39.01
CA GLU A 345 16.03 -9.74 38.84
C GLU A 345 14.61 -9.24 39.10
N ALA A 346 13.61 -9.86 38.47
CA ALA A 346 12.21 -9.48 38.65
C ALA A 346 11.80 -9.53 40.14
N HIS A 347 12.18 -10.60 40.86
CA HIS A 347 11.92 -10.73 42.28
C HIS A 347 12.63 -9.67 43.12
N SER A 348 13.88 -9.31 42.78
CA SER A 348 14.61 -8.22 43.46
C SER A 348 13.91 -6.87 43.31
N SER A 349 13.16 -6.69 42.22
CA SER A 349 12.33 -5.51 41.95
C SER A 349 10.88 -5.65 42.45
N GLY A 350 10.57 -6.69 43.23
CA GLY A 350 9.22 -6.94 43.77
C GLY A 350 8.18 -7.41 42.74
N LEU A 351 8.61 -7.79 41.53
CA LEU A 351 7.74 -8.28 40.45
C LEU A 351 7.72 -9.81 40.44
N ILE A 352 6.53 -10.41 40.53
CA ILE A 352 6.33 -11.86 40.47
C ILE A 352 5.64 -12.21 39.15
N HIS A 353 6.21 -13.14 38.37
CA HIS A 353 5.71 -13.49 37.04
C HIS A 353 4.33 -14.20 37.05
N ARG A 354 4.08 -15.08 38.03
CA ARG A 354 2.79 -15.78 38.28
C ARG A 354 2.27 -16.73 37.18
N ASP A 355 2.94 -16.87 36.05
CA ASP A 355 2.52 -17.74 34.93
C ASP A 355 3.72 -18.42 34.27
N ILE A 356 4.64 -18.95 35.07
CA ILE A 356 5.79 -19.67 34.53
C ILE A 356 5.36 -21.04 34.03
N LYS A 357 5.51 -21.25 32.73
CA LYS A 357 5.22 -22.51 32.00
C LYS A 357 6.09 -22.59 30.74
N PRO A 358 6.29 -23.77 30.15
CA PRO A 358 7.12 -23.94 28.95
C PRO A 358 6.75 -22.99 27.78
N ALA A 359 5.46 -22.73 27.58
CA ALA A 359 4.95 -21.80 26.54
C ALA A 359 5.41 -20.33 26.72
N ASN A 360 5.79 -19.92 27.93
CA ASN A 360 6.25 -18.55 28.23
C ASN A 360 7.77 -18.45 28.34
N ILE A 361 8.50 -19.53 28.04
CA ILE A 361 9.96 -19.56 28.04
C ILE A 361 10.40 -19.79 26.60
N PHE A 362 11.03 -18.80 26.00
CA PHE A 362 11.46 -18.84 24.61
C PHE A 362 12.94 -19.15 24.52
N THR A 363 13.32 -20.15 23.73
CA THR A 363 14.71 -20.41 23.37
C THR A 363 14.97 -19.86 21.98
N CYS A 364 15.97 -18.99 21.85
CA CYS A 364 16.25 -18.25 20.64
C CYS A 364 17.75 -18.08 20.39
N ARG A 365 18.04 -17.49 19.23
CA ARG A 365 19.38 -17.02 18.88
C ARG A 365 19.55 -15.55 19.24
N LEU A 366 20.61 -15.21 19.97
CA LEU A 366 21.04 -13.83 20.20
C LEU A 366 22.45 -13.64 19.62
N GLY A 367 22.56 -12.96 18.48
CA GLY A 367 23.84 -12.82 17.78
C GLY A 367 24.41 -14.17 17.34
N LEU A 368 25.52 -14.60 17.95
CA LEU A 368 26.14 -15.91 17.74
C LEU A 368 25.82 -16.93 18.86
N GLN A 369 25.06 -16.53 19.87
CA GLN A 369 24.65 -17.42 20.96
C GLN A 369 23.38 -18.15 20.58
N TYR A 370 23.42 -19.48 20.70
CA TYR A 370 22.28 -20.39 20.56
C TYR A 370 21.82 -20.83 21.95
N ASP A 371 20.60 -21.37 22.04
CA ASP A 371 19.96 -21.72 23.31
C ASP A 371 19.89 -20.56 24.30
N PHE A 372 19.80 -19.33 23.77
CA PHE A 372 19.63 -18.13 24.58
C PHE A 372 18.16 -18.04 24.99
N VAL A 373 17.89 -17.88 26.29
CA VAL A 373 16.53 -17.88 26.81
C VAL A 373 16.00 -16.47 27.01
N LYS A 374 14.74 -16.27 26.64
CA LYS A 374 13.93 -15.08 26.91
C LYS A 374 12.65 -15.52 27.61
N VAL A 375 12.41 -14.98 28.81
CA VAL A 375 11.17 -15.15 29.56
C VAL A 375 10.16 -14.12 29.07
N LEU A 376 8.99 -14.59 28.66
CA LEU A 376 7.92 -13.81 28.05
C LEU A 376 6.77 -13.59 29.04
N ASP A 377 5.99 -12.52 28.83
CA ASP A 377 4.68 -12.34 29.46
C ASP A 377 4.67 -12.34 31.00
N PHE A 378 5.36 -11.36 31.60
CA PHE A 378 5.27 -11.06 33.05
C PHE A 378 3.86 -10.64 33.47
N GLY A 379 2.94 -11.60 33.58
CA GLY A 379 1.66 -11.49 34.29
C GLY A 379 0.69 -10.38 33.85
N LEU A 380 0.99 -9.62 32.80
CA LEU A 380 0.37 -8.33 32.40
C LEU A 380 -1.17 -8.36 32.23
N VAL A 381 -1.79 -9.54 32.29
CA VAL A 381 -3.21 -9.77 31.96
C VAL A 381 -3.99 -10.52 33.05
N LYS A 382 -3.33 -11.20 33.99
CA LYS A 382 -4.03 -12.11 34.93
C LYS A 382 -4.75 -11.36 36.07
N HIS A 383 -4.35 -10.13 36.40
CA HIS A 383 -4.98 -9.31 37.45
C HIS A 383 -6.12 -8.41 36.96
N THR A 384 -6.41 -8.43 35.66
CA THR A 384 -7.53 -7.67 35.08
C THR A 384 -8.86 -8.42 35.22
N TYR A 385 -8.85 -9.73 35.48
CA TYR A 385 -10.06 -10.58 35.55
C TYR A 385 -10.38 -11.14 36.94
N LEU A 386 -9.48 -11.01 37.92
CA LEU A 386 -9.80 -11.29 39.30
C LEU A 386 -10.26 -9.97 39.93
N GLY A 387 -11.58 -9.77 39.91
CA GLY A 387 -12.23 -8.88 40.88
C GLY A 387 -11.76 -9.25 42.28
N GLU A 388 -11.68 -8.27 43.17
CA GLU A 388 -11.28 -8.43 44.56
C GLU A 388 -12.08 -9.56 45.22
N GLY A 389 -11.51 -10.76 45.21
CA GLY A 389 -11.93 -11.91 45.98
C GLY A 389 -10.79 -12.22 46.93
N GLU A 390 -11.05 -12.02 48.21
CA GLU A 390 -10.22 -12.29 49.38
C GLU A 390 -8.96 -13.12 49.14
N SER A 391 -7.82 -12.53 49.52
CA SER A 391 -6.63 -13.27 49.93
C SER A 391 -7.01 -14.26 51.04
N LYS A 392 -7.35 -15.51 50.68
CA LYS A 392 -7.15 -16.65 51.58
C LYS A 392 -5.73 -17.16 51.40
N LEU A 393 -4.87 -16.73 52.31
CA LEU A 393 -3.63 -17.42 52.66
C LEU A 393 -3.98 -18.90 52.88
N THR A 394 -3.40 -19.77 52.07
CA THR A 394 -3.29 -21.19 52.40
C THR A 394 -1.97 -21.36 53.13
N ALA A 395 -2.10 -21.75 54.40
CA ALA A 395 -1.00 -22.15 55.28
C ALA A 395 -0.40 -23.49 54.85
#